data_AF-A0AAP4F9W3-F1
#
_entry.id   AF-A0AAP4F9W3-F1
#
_cell.length_a   1.000
_cell.length_b   1.000
_cell.length_c   1.000
_cell.angle_alpha   90.00
_cell.angle_beta   90.00
_cell.angle_gamma   90.00
#
_symmetry.space_group_name_H-M   'P 1'
#
loop_
_entity.id
_entity.type
_entity.pdbx_description
1 polymer ?
#
loop_
_entity_poly.entity_id
_entity_poly.type
_entity_poly.pdbx_seq_one_letter_code
_entity_poly.pdbx_strand_id
1 'polypeptide(L)'
;MDIVEASDPRKMDYLAKVLKNLILSDIQNGDIILHNFGVQEYQGPYEQFKGEIWHYFDLHSPHRHDGKLVRQWYDFPPFDGSHDKDHETEVLLEASAIFESFLTSTPEKSPNMEYLEGKP
;
A
#
# COMPACT_ATOMS: atom_id res chain seq x y z
N MET A 1 -21.91 -4.68 -19.22
CA MET A 1 -21.40 -3.62 -18.31
C MET A 1 -21.00 -4.38 -17.07
N ASP A 2 -19.82 -4.98 -17.20
CA ASP A 2 -19.39 -6.07 -16.34
C ASP A 2 -18.63 -5.52 -15.15
N ILE A 3 -19.08 -6.02 -14.01
CA ILE A 3 -18.70 -5.68 -12.66
C ILE A 3 -17.28 -6.20 -12.44
N VAL A 4 -16.36 -5.28 -12.12
CA VAL A 4 -15.19 -5.49 -11.27
C VAL A 4 -14.42 -6.78 -11.60
N GLU A 5 -13.39 -6.67 -12.46
CA GLU A 5 -12.21 -7.55 -12.33
C GLU A 5 -11.57 -7.22 -10.97
N ALA A 6 -12.14 -7.79 -9.92
CA ALA A 6 -11.60 -7.75 -8.59
C ALA A 6 -10.22 -8.40 -8.71
N SER A 7 -9.19 -7.62 -8.39
CA SER A 7 -7.83 -8.09 -8.21
C SER A 7 -7.87 -9.45 -7.52
N ASP A 8 -7.29 -10.48 -8.16
CA ASP A 8 -7.32 -11.88 -7.70
C ASP A 8 -7.08 -11.91 -6.17
N PRO A 9 -8.03 -12.40 -5.34
CA PRO A 9 -7.89 -12.41 -3.89
C PRO A 9 -6.60 -13.09 -3.42
N ARG A 10 -6.07 -14.03 -4.20
CA ARG A 10 -4.78 -14.70 -3.92
C ARG A 10 -3.59 -13.78 -4.14
N LYS A 11 -3.67 -12.83 -5.09
CA LYS A 11 -2.66 -11.77 -5.31
C LYS A 11 -2.61 -10.85 -4.09
N MET A 12 -3.76 -10.49 -3.54
CA MET A 12 -3.84 -9.64 -2.34
C MET A 12 -3.33 -10.32 -1.08
N ASP A 13 -3.72 -11.57 -0.85
CA ASP A 13 -3.19 -12.33 0.28
C ASP A 13 -1.68 -12.56 0.15
N TYR A 14 -1.17 -12.78 -1.06
CA TYR A 14 0.26 -12.99 -1.29
C TYR A 14 1.05 -11.68 -1.12
N LEU A 15 0.59 -10.58 -1.72
CA LEU A 15 1.18 -9.26 -1.55
C LEU A 15 1.14 -8.80 -0.10
N ALA A 16 0.03 -9.00 0.61
CA ALA A 16 -0.05 -8.68 2.02
C ALA A 16 0.88 -9.55 2.86
N LYS A 17 1.03 -10.85 2.52
CA LYS A 17 2.03 -11.72 3.15
C LYS A 17 3.45 -11.25 2.85
N VAL A 18 3.76 -10.79 1.63
CA VAL A 18 5.09 -10.30 1.26
C VAL A 18 5.37 -8.93 1.88
N LEU A 19 4.44 -7.99 1.87
CA LEU A 19 4.55 -6.72 2.61
C LEU A 19 4.70 -6.97 4.10
N LYS A 20 3.89 -7.87 4.68
CA LYS A 20 4.07 -8.28 6.08
C LYS A 20 5.44 -8.90 6.29
N ASN A 21 5.93 -9.76 5.40
CA ASN A 21 7.25 -10.37 5.52
C ASN A 21 8.40 -9.38 5.30
N LEU A 22 8.24 -8.38 4.43
CA LEU A 22 9.22 -7.32 4.19
C LEU A 22 9.27 -6.35 5.36
N ILE A 23 8.11 -5.93 5.86
CA ILE A 23 7.98 -5.16 7.11
C ILE A 23 8.58 -5.98 8.26
N LEU A 24 8.29 -7.29 8.36
CA LEU A 24 8.89 -8.19 9.36
C LEU A 24 10.40 -8.43 9.13
N SER A 25 10.92 -8.29 7.91
CA SER A 25 12.36 -8.41 7.63
C SER A 25 13.11 -7.12 7.96
N ASP A 26 12.44 -5.97 7.81
CA ASP A 26 12.95 -4.65 8.21
C ASP A 26 12.71 -4.36 9.70
N ILE A 27 11.94 -5.21 10.41
CA ILE A 27 11.86 -5.28 11.89
C ILE A 27 13.21 -5.57 12.55
N GLN A 28 14.27 -5.88 11.81
CA GLN A 28 15.60 -5.76 12.42
C GLN A 28 15.89 -4.34 12.95
N ASN A 29 15.11 -3.32 12.55
CA ASN A 29 15.09 -1.96 13.14
C ASN A 29 13.79 -1.55 13.87
N GLY A 30 12.67 -2.31 13.76
CA GLY A 30 11.49 -2.18 14.64
C GLY A 30 10.59 -0.93 14.52
N ASP A 31 10.81 -0.05 13.55
CA ASP A 31 10.20 1.30 13.56
C ASP A 31 8.87 1.45 12.80
N ILE A 32 8.46 0.49 11.96
CA ILE A 32 7.26 0.60 11.10
C ILE A 32 6.27 -0.53 11.38
N ILE A 33 5.01 -0.16 11.57
CA ILE A 33 3.90 -1.03 11.94
C ILE A 33 2.83 -0.96 10.85
N LEU A 34 2.46 -2.11 10.27
CA LEU A 34 1.28 -2.25 9.41
C LEU A 34 0.05 -2.57 10.28
N HIS A 35 -0.87 -1.62 10.40
CA HIS A 35 -2.10 -1.79 11.18
C HIS A 35 -3.21 -2.50 10.38
N ASN A 36 -3.37 -2.15 9.11
CA ASN A 36 -4.45 -2.65 8.28
C ASN A 36 -4.08 -2.55 6.79
N PHE A 37 -4.72 -3.36 5.96
CA PHE A 37 -4.60 -3.31 4.52
C PHE A 37 -5.85 -3.88 3.87
N GLY A 38 -6.10 -3.53 2.61
CA GLY A 38 -7.20 -4.11 1.87
C GLY A 38 -7.43 -3.44 0.53
N VAL A 39 -8.64 -3.62 0.02
CA VAL A 39 -9.10 -3.02 -1.23
C VAL A 39 -10.39 -2.28 -0.94
N GLN A 40 -10.51 -1.04 -1.40
CA GLN A 40 -11.75 -0.26 -1.31
C GLN A 40 -11.82 0.74 -2.45
N GLU A 41 -13.00 1.32 -2.67
CA GLU A 41 -13.10 2.50 -3.52
C GLU A 41 -12.15 3.60 -3.02
N TYR A 42 -11.38 4.17 -3.93
CA TYR A 42 -10.43 5.22 -3.66
C TYR A 42 -11.17 6.43 -3.09
N GLN A 43 -10.79 6.80 -1.87
CA GLN A 43 -11.31 7.97 -1.16
C GLN A 43 -10.21 9.03 -0.94
N GLY A 44 -9.05 8.84 -1.55
CA GLY A 44 -7.92 9.75 -1.41
C GLY A 44 -8.10 11.08 -2.17
N PRO A 45 -7.10 11.96 -2.16
CA PRO A 45 -7.22 13.35 -2.61
C PRO A 45 -7.36 13.53 -4.14
N TYR A 46 -7.26 12.45 -4.92
CA TYR A 46 -7.37 12.50 -6.38
C TYR A 46 -8.81 12.26 -6.84
N GLU A 47 -9.53 13.36 -7.12
CA GLU A 47 -10.92 13.29 -7.59
C GLU A 47 -11.10 12.40 -8.83
N GLN A 48 -10.13 12.36 -9.75
CA GLN A 48 -10.22 11.56 -10.97
C GLN A 48 -10.24 10.04 -10.73
N PHE A 49 -9.74 9.58 -9.58
CA PHE A 49 -9.71 8.16 -9.22
C PHE A 49 -10.86 7.79 -8.26
N LYS A 50 -11.72 8.74 -7.86
CA LYS A 50 -12.86 8.42 -6.99
C LYS A 50 -13.79 7.40 -7.63
N GLY A 51 -14.12 6.37 -6.87
CA GLY A 51 -14.93 5.23 -7.33
C GLY A 51 -14.13 4.13 -8.02
N GLU A 52 -12.83 4.32 -8.25
CA GLU A 52 -11.94 3.23 -8.65
C GLU A 52 -11.58 2.36 -7.47
N ILE A 53 -11.38 1.06 -7.70
CA ILE A 53 -11.02 0.11 -6.66
C ILE A 53 -9.50 0.14 -6.48
N TRP A 54 -9.04 0.69 -5.35
CA TRP A 54 -7.62 0.83 -5.01
C TRP A 54 -7.27 0.02 -3.78
N HIS A 55 -5.98 -0.26 -3.66
CA HIS A 55 -5.41 -0.92 -2.50
C HIS A 55 -4.98 0.13 -1.48
N TYR A 56 -5.05 -0.24 -0.20
CA TYR A 56 -4.59 0.63 0.87
C TYR A 56 -3.74 -0.12 1.89
N PHE A 57 -2.80 0.61 2.49
CA PHE A 57 -1.93 0.15 3.57
C PHE A 57 -1.88 1.21 4.66
N ASP A 58 -2.33 0.85 5.86
CA ASP A 58 -2.33 1.73 7.04
C ASP A 58 -1.03 1.49 7.81
N LEU A 59 -0.06 2.39 7.62
CA LEU A 59 1.29 2.33 8.14
C LEU A 59 1.50 3.35 9.26
N HIS A 60 2.23 2.97 10.29
CA HIS A 60 2.56 3.83 11.43
C HIS A 60 4.02 3.68 11.81
N SER A 61 4.64 4.78 12.24
CA SER A 61 5.97 4.76 12.85
C SER A 61 6.05 5.80 13.96
N PRO A 62 6.49 5.46 15.18
CA PRO A 62 6.64 6.44 16.26
C PRO A 62 7.60 7.59 15.95
N HIS A 63 8.54 7.38 15.02
CA HIS A 63 9.60 8.33 14.68
C HIS A 63 9.39 9.07 13.36
N ARG A 64 8.33 8.75 12.61
CA ARG A 64 7.96 9.42 11.36
C ARG A 64 6.53 9.93 11.44
N HIS A 65 6.16 10.84 10.54
CA HIS A 65 4.77 11.30 10.40
C HIS A 65 4.17 11.82 11.72
N ASP A 66 5.01 12.35 12.62
CA ASP A 66 4.65 12.76 13.98
C ASP A 66 3.92 11.67 14.80
N GLY A 67 4.20 10.40 14.52
CA GLY A 67 3.52 9.26 15.15
C GLY A 67 2.08 9.05 14.67
N LYS A 68 1.67 9.66 13.55
CA LYS A 68 0.34 9.49 12.98
C LYS A 68 0.25 8.22 12.15
N LEU A 69 -0.95 7.65 12.10
CA LEU A 69 -1.29 6.59 11.16
C LEU A 69 -1.45 7.20 9.76
N VAL A 70 -0.74 6.64 8.79
CA VAL A 70 -0.77 7.06 7.39
C VAL A 70 -1.39 5.95 6.57
N ARG A 71 -2.41 6.27 5.78
CA ARG A 71 -2.87 5.38 4.73
C ARG A 71 -2.13 5.69 3.44
N GLN A 72 -1.55 4.66 2.86
CA GLN A 72 -0.95 4.70 1.54
C GLN A 72 -1.86 4.00 0.54
N TRP A 73 -2.30 4.75 -0.46
CA TRP A 73 -3.08 4.28 -1.59
C TRP A 73 -2.17 3.72 -2.67
N TYR A 74 -2.55 2.58 -3.24
CA TYR A 74 -1.80 1.92 -4.30
C TYR A 74 -2.73 1.36 -5.37
N ASP A 75 -2.48 1.73 -6.61
CA ASP A 75 -3.05 1.08 -7.77
C ASP A 75 -2.03 0.08 -8.32
N PHE A 76 -2.31 -1.22 -8.17
CA PHE A 76 -1.42 -2.23 -8.72
C PHE A 76 -1.67 -2.30 -10.22
N PRO A 77 -0.63 -2.13 -11.06
CA PRO A 77 -0.80 -2.40 -12.47
C PRO A 77 -1.36 -3.82 -12.67
N PRO A 78 -2.27 -4.01 -13.65
CA PRO A 78 -2.77 -5.32 -14.00
C PRO A 78 -1.58 -6.21 -14.40
N PHE A 79 -1.57 -7.43 -13.86
CA PHE A 79 -0.53 -8.38 -14.20
C PHE A 79 -0.80 -8.90 -15.61
N ASP A 80 -0.08 -8.37 -16.59
CA ASP A 80 -0.25 -8.78 -17.99
C ASP A 80 0.57 -10.02 -18.35
N GLY A 81 1.35 -10.55 -17.40
CA GLY A 81 2.23 -11.71 -17.59
C GLY A 81 3.30 -11.51 -18.66
N SER A 82 3.50 -10.28 -19.14
CA SER A 82 4.41 -9.94 -20.24
C SER A 82 5.80 -9.52 -19.73
N HIS A 83 5.93 -9.24 -18.44
CA HIS A 83 7.21 -8.96 -17.82
C HIS A 83 7.95 -10.27 -17.53
N ASP A 84 9.19 -10.39 -18.03
CA ASP A 84 10.16 -11.48 -17.77
C ASP A 84 10.55 -11.62 -16.27
N LYS A 85 9.77 -11.05 -15.35
CA LYS A 85 10.01 -11.07 -13.90
C LYS A 85 9.05 -12.06 -13.26
N ASP A 86 9.58 -12.92 -12.41
CA ASP A 86 8.72 -13.77 -11.58
C ASP A 86 7.84 -12.91 -10.65
N HIS A 87 6.64 -13.42 -10.34
CA HIS A 87 5.66 -12.73 -9.51
C HIS A 87 6.24 -12.30 -8.14
N GLU A 88 7.21 -13.04 -7.59
CA GLU A 88 7.80 -12.75 -6.29
C GLU A 88 8.65 -11.47 -6.36
N THR A 89 9.45 -11.33 -7.41
CA THR A 89 10.29 -10.16 -7.67
C THR A 89 9.46 -8.90 -7.88
N GLU A 90 8.36 -8.98 -8.63
CA GLU A 90 7.47 -7.83 -8.82
C GLU A 90 6.83 -7.41 -7.50
N VAL A 91 6.28 -8.36 -6.74
CA VAL A 91 5.67 -8.07 -5.44
C VAL A 91 6.69 -7.47 -4.46
N LEU A 92 7.95 -7.94 -4.48
CA LEU A 92 9.04 -7.36 -3.69
C LEU A 92 9.35 -5.91 -4.11
N LEU A 93 9.42 -5.62 -5.41
CA LEU A 93 9.67 -4.27 -5.93
C LEU A 93 8.54 -3.31 -5.54
N GLU A 94 7.29 -3.72 -5.72
CA GLU A 94 6.12 -2.89 -5.39
C GLU A 94 6.06 -2.59 -3.89
N ALA A 95 6.28 -3.61 -3.06
CA ALA A 95 6.32 -3.45 -1.62
C ALA A 95 7.48 -2.56 -1.16
N SER A 96 8.64 -2.63 -1.81
CA SER A 96 9.78 -1.74 -1.57
C SER A 96 9.44 -0.29 -1.93
N ALA A 97 8.73 -0.07 -3.04
CA ALA A 97 8.30 1.26 -3.47
C ALA A 97 7.30 1.89 -2.48
N ILE A 98 6.35 1.11 -1.97
CA ILE A 98 5.42 1.55 -0.91
C ILE A 98 6.22 1.96 0.33
N PHE A 99 7.15 1.11 0.75
CA PHE A 99 7.95 1.35 1.95
C PHE A 99 8.86 2.58 1.84
N GLU A 100 9.59 2.70 0.73
CA GLU A 100 10.44 3.86 0.45
C GLU A 100 9.60 5.14 0.43
N SER A 101 8.43 5.09 -0.20
CA SER A 101 7.51 6.22 -0.25
C SER A 101 7.12 6.66 1.17
N PHE A 102 6.69 5.74 2.04
CA PHE A 102 6.36 6.04 3.44
C PHE A 102 7.54 6.65 4.22
N LEU A 103 8.77 6.21 3.95
CA LEU A 103 9.99 6.71 4.60
C LEU A 103 10.47 8.07 4.09
N THR A 104 10.10 8.46 2.87
CA THR A 104 10.70 9.62 2.18
C THR A 104 9.71 10.74 1.90
N SER A 105 8.41 10.48 2.02
CA SER A 105 7.35 11.42 1.70
C SER A 105 6.41 11.69 2.88
N THR A 106 5.43 12.57 2.66
CA THR A 106 4.35 12.90 3.59
C THR A 106 3.06 13.11 2.78
N PRO A 107 1.86 13.08 3.38
CA PRO A 107 0.61 13.41 2.71
C PRO A 107 0.59 14.78 2.00
N GLU A 108 1.36 15.76 2.45
CA GLU A 108 1.48 17.06 1.77
C GLU A 108 2.30 16.98 0.47
N LYS A 109 3.16 15.96 0.33
CA LYS A 109 4.08 15.77 -0.79
C LYS A 109 3.68 14.60 -1.69
N SER A 110 2.99 13.62 -1.14
CA SER A 110 2.50 12.43 -1.83
C SER A 110 0.98 12.41 -1.77
N PRO A 111 0.30 12.68 -2.89
CA PRO A 111 -1.15 12.58 -2.98
C PRO A 111 -1.68 11.14 -2.90
N ASN A 112 -0.80 10.13 -2.93
CA ASN A 112 -1.17 8.74 -2.62
C ASN A 112 -1.11 8.45 -1.11
N MET A 113 -0.99 9.47 -0.27
CA MET A 113 -0.96 9.33 1.18
C MET A 113 -1.99 10.23 1.85
N GLU A 114 -2.54 9.74 2.95
CA GLU A 114 -3.41 10.52 3.83
C GLU A 114 -3.08 10.22 5.29
N TYR A 115 -3.14 11.25 6.14
CA TYR A 115 -3.18 11.01 7.58
C TYR A 115 -4.57 10.56 7.97
N LEU A 116 -4.66 9.44 8.69
CA LEU A 116 -5.91 9.01 9.29
C LEU A 116 -6.07 9.74 10.62
N GLU A 117 -6.84 10.83 10.64
CA GLU A 117 -7.19 11.51 11.89
C GLU A 117 -8.11 10.62 12.72
N GLY A 118 -7.58 10.13 13.85
CA GLY A 118 -8.32 9.53 14.96
C GLY A 118 -9.54 8.71 14.58
N LYS A 119 -9.35 7.47 14.12
CA LYS A 119 -10.28 6.43 14.52
C LYS A 119 -9.74 5.80 15.81
N PRO A 120 -10.47 5.90 16.94
CA PRO A 120 -10.15 5.10 18.11
C PRO A 120 -10.15 3.60 17.77
#